data_AF-A0A401IN58-F1
#
_entry.id   AF-A0A401IN58-F1
#
_cell.length_a   1.000
_cell.length_b   1.000
_cell.length_c   1.000
_cell.angle_alpha   90.00
_cell.angle_beta   90.00
_cell.angle_gamma   90.00
#
_symmetry.space_group_name_H-M   'P 1'
#
loop_
_entity.id
_entity.type
_entity.pdbx_description
1 polymer ?
#
loop_
_entity_poly.entity_id
_entity_poly.type
_entity_poly.pdbx_seq_one_letter_code
_entity_poly.pdbx_strand_id
1 'polypeptide(L)'
;MVEVYKSVLDTDEVFYCSSPVTSGKRYIDWLESIGKKFVDIDSADENYRILHHQEVITPNRQHAQVIIQNLRHKTGKIVVDPTALPHIPGWTQQDWRFFWQQVIEYYITTAFFINDWQYSNGCVYEFWVAQKKGIPTFSETQQPLNLKTGVNLINKAIPRLKKREGNTEFIEQVLQDLEKL
;
A
#
# COMPACT_ATOMS: atom_id res chain seq x y z
N MET A 1 -21.18 -4.36 -1.43
CA MET A 1 -21.03 -3.10 -0.67
C MET A 1 -20.23 -2.06 -1.46
N VAL A 2 -19.19 -2.42 -2.22
CA VAL A 2 -18.51 -1.45 -3.09
C VAL A 2 -19.39 -0.94 -4.23
N GLU A 3 -20.51 -1.59 -4.58
CA GLU A 3 -21.44 -1.12 -5.63
C GLU A 3 -22.02 0.27 -5.37
N VAL A 4 -22.04 0.73 -4.11
CA VAL A 4 -22.50 2.09 -3.77
C VAL A 4 -21.72 3.16 -4.52
N TYR A 5 -20.44 2.90 -4.84
CA TYR A 5 -19.60 3.83 -5.60
C TYR A 5 -20.12 4.08 -7.02
N LYS A 6 -20.83 3.13 -7.65
CA LYS A 6 -21.46 3.34 -8.97
C LYS A 6 -22.54 4.43 -8.96
N SER A 7 -23.13 4.72 -7.80
CA SER A 7 -24.16 5.75 -7.67
C SER A 7 -23.60 7.16 -7.47
N VAL A 8 -22.29 7.29 -7.21
CA VAL A 8 -21.63 8.57 -6.89
C VAL A 8 -20.46 8.90 -7.81
N LEU A 9 -19.83 7.89 -8.43
CA LEU A 9 -18.77 8.09 -9.41
C LEU A 9 -19.40 8.21 -10.81
N ASP A 10 -19.45 9.44 -11.32
CA ASP A 10 -19.85 9.78 -12.69
C ASP A 10 -18.61 10.12 -13.53
N THR A 11 -17.63 9.22 -13.54
CA THR A 11 -16.37 9.40 -14.29
C THR A 11 -15.82 8.05 -14.74
N ASP A 12 -15.27 8.04 -15.95
CA ASP A 12 -14.55 6.88 -16.51
C ASP A 12 -13.10 6.80 -16.02
N GLU A 13 -12.60 7.84 -15.34
CA GLU A 13 -11.23 7.87 -14.84
C GLU A 13 -11.16 8.10 -13.34
N VAL A 14 -10.67 7.08 -12.63
CA VAL A 14 -10.47 7.09 -11.18
C VAL A 14 -9.08 6.54 -10.88
N PHE A 15 -8.29 7.36 -10.18
CA PHE A 15 -6.94 7.00 -9.78
C PHE A 15 -6.93 6.40 -8.39
N TYR A 16 -6.02 5.46 -8.14
CA TYR A 16 -5.77 4.88 -6.82
C TYR A 16 -4.35 5.22 -6.38
N CYS A 17 -4.16 5.62 -5.12
CA CYS A 17 -2.83 5.82 -4.55
C CYS A 17 -2.54 4.77 -3.47
N SER A 18 -1.79 3.74 -3.83
CA SER A 18 -1.29 2.74 -2.89
C SER A 18 -0.14 3.33 -2.07
N SER A 19 -0.23 3.25 -0.75
CA SER A 19 0.79 3.78 0.16
C SER A 19 0.92 2.91 1.41
N PRO A 20 2.15 2.64 1.89
CA PRO A 20 2.35 2.01 3.19
C PRO A 20 1.77 2.91 4.29
N VAL A 21 0.84 2.41 5.10
CA VAL A 21 0.27 3.16 6.23
C VAL A 21 0.94 2.74 7.54
N THR A 22 0.80 1.48 7.93
CA THR A 22 1.31 0.95 9.21
C THR A 22 2.63 0.20 9.08
N SER A 23 3.09 -0.03 7.84
CA SER A 23 4.30 -0.78 7.51
C SER A 23 5.15 -0.01 6.48
N GLY A 24 5.93 -0.72 5.67
CA GLY A 24 6.79 -0.13 4.65
C GLY A 24 8.19 0.18 5.16
N LYS A 25 9.00 0.82 4.32
CA LYS A 25 10.41 1.08 4.63
C LYS A 25 10.59 1.89 5.92
N ARG A 26 9.71 2.87 6.18
CA ARG A 26 9.76 3.68 7.40
C ARG A 26 9.59 2.84 8.66
N TYR A 27 8.73 1.82 8.62
CA TYR A 27 8.58 0.88 9.74
C TYR A 27 9.86 0.07 9.97
N ILE A 28 10.46 -0.44 8.90
CA ILE A 28 11.72 -1.18 8.97
C ILE A 28 12.83 -0.30 9.52
N ASP A 29 12.98 0.91 9.00
CA ASP A 29 13.98 1.88 9.44
C ASP A 29 13.78 2.24 10.93
N TRP A 30 12.53 2.39 11.39
CA TRP A 30 12.20 2.64 12.79
C TRP A 30 12.53 1.45 13.69
N LEU A 31 12.20 0.22 13.29
CA LEU A 31 12.61 -0.99 14.03
C LEU A 31 14.13 -1.06 14.17
N GLU A 32 14.87 -0.67 13.12
CA GLU A 32 16.33 -0.61 13.13
C GLU A 32 16.86 0.43 14.12
N SER A 33 16.25 1.62 14.18
CA SER A 33 16.70 2.70 15.06
C SER A 33 16.49 2.38 16.54
N ILE A 34 15.44 1.63 16.87
CA ILE A 34 15.16 1.21 18.26
C ILE A 34 15.73 -0.18 18.61
N GLY A 35 16.48 -0.80 17.68
CA GLY A 35 17.11 -2.10 17.88
C GLY A 35 16.14 -3.27 18.06
N LYS A 36 14.87 -3.14 17.64
CA LYS A 36 13.85 -4.18 17.76
C LYS A 36 13.69 -4.97 16.46
N LYS A 37 13.07 -6.14 16.57
CA LYS A 37 12.47 -6.88 15.45
C LYS A 37 10.97 -6.58 15.44
N PHE A 38 10.27 -7.03 14.40
CA PHE A 38 8.82 -6.92 14.33
C PHE A 38 8.17 -7.44 15.61
N VAL A 39 7.29 -6.60 16.14
CA VAL A 39 6.40 -6.92 17.25
C VAL A 39 5.00 -6.82 16.67
N ASP A 40 4.16 -7.81 16.97
CA ASP A 40 2.74 -7.70 16.68
C ASP A 40 2.17 -6.51 17.45
N ILE A 41 1.69 -5.50 16.71
CA ILE A 41 1.24 -4.21 17.24
C ILE A 41 0.09 -4.36 18.23
N ASP A 42 -0.75 -5.39 18.05
CA ASP A 42 -1.89 -5.65 18.91
C ASP A 42 -1.45 -6.19 20.27
N SER A 43 -0.26 -6.80 20.33
CA SER A 43 0.39 -7.29 21.55
C SER A 43 1.41 -6.32 22.15
N ALA A 44 1.68 -5.20 21.48
CA ALA A 44 2.70 -4.26 21.88
C ALA A 44 2.24 -3.36 23.04
N ASP A 45 3.20 -2.93 23.86
CA ASP A 45 2.94 -1.96 24.93
C ASP A 45 2.49 -0.60 24.38
N GLU A 46 1.82 0.18 25.23
CA GLU A 46 1.25 1.48 24.84
C GLU A 46 2.32 2.44 24.32
N ASN A 47 3.52 2.44 24.90
CA ASN A 47 4.60 3.31 24.45
C ASN A 47 5.06 2.94 23.03
N TYR A 48 5.16 1.65 22.72
CA TYR A 48 5.47 1.17 21.37
C TYR A 48 4.39 1.59 20.37
N ARG A 49 3.10 1.49 20.75
CA ARG A 49 1.98 1.90 19.89
C ARG A 49 2.01 3.42 19.61
N ILE A 50 2.26 4.24 20.63
CA ILE A 50 2.40 5.68 20.49
C ILE A 50 3.57 6.03 19.55
N LEU A 51 4.75 5.43 19.79
CA LEU A 51 5.93 5.67 18.97
C LEU A 51 5.74 5.17 17.53
N HIS A 52 5.14 3.99 17.33
CA HIS A 52 4.82 3.49 15.98
C HIS A 52 3.89 4.46 15.24
N HIS A 53 2.89 4.99 15.94
CA HIS A 53 1.98 5.96 15.35
C HIS A 53 2.69 7.27 14.97
N GLN A 54 3.60 7.76 15.82
CA GLN A 54 4.33 9.02 15.61
C GLN A 54 5.43 8.90 14.54
N GLU A 55 6.19 7.80 14.56
CA GLU A 55 7.38 7.62 13.73
C GLU A 55 7.07 6.98 12.37
N VAL A 56 5.95 6.26 12.26
CA VAL A 56 5.62 5.48 11.05
C VAL A 56 4.29 5.93 10.45
N ILE A 57 3.18 5.79 11.20
CA ILE A 57 1.84 5.99 10.64
C ILE A 57 1.62 7.45 10.25
N THR A 58 1.91 8.39 11.14
CA THR A 58 1.67 9.82 10.90
C THR A 58 2.48 10.34 9.72
N PRO A 59 3.80 10.09 9.64
CA PRO A 59 4.59 10.54 8.50
C PRO A 59 4.21 9.83 7.20
N ASN A 60 3.77 8.56 7.24
CA ASN A 60 3.31 7.82 6.06
C ASN A 60 2.06 8.49 5.47
N ARG A 61 1.06 8.76 6.32
CA ARG A 61 -0.17 9.43 5.91
C ARG A 61 0.07 10.84 5.41
N GLN A 62 0.93 11.60 6.07
CA GLN A 62 1.28 12.97 5.65
C GLN A 62 1.94 12.98 4.26
N HIS A 63 2.90 12.09 4.02
CA HIS A 63 3.54 11.96 2.70
C HIS A 63 2.50 11.55 1.65
N ALA A 64 1.69 10.53 1.91
CA ALA A 64 0.65 10.10 0.99
C ALA A 64 -0.32 11.24 0.64
N GLN A 65 -0.78 11.98 1.65
CA GLN A 65 -1.70 13.10 1.49
C GLN A 65 -1.12 14.19 0.57
N VAL A 66 0.16 14.54 0.72
CA VAL A 66 0.82 15.53 -0.16
C VAL A 66 0.83 15.05 -1.61
N ILE A 67 1.19 13.79 -1.85
CA ILE A 67 1.22 13.22 -3.21
C ILE A 67 -0.18 13.19 -3.83
N ILE A 68 -1.17 12.73 -3.06
CA ILE A 68 -2.56 12.61 -3.49
C ILE A 68 -3.15 13.99 -3.81
N GLN A 69 -2.92 15.00 -2.96
CA GLN A 69 -3.37 16.37 -3.21
C GLN A 69 -2.73 16.94 -4.48
N ASN A 70 -1.43 16.72 -4.68
CA ASN A 70 -0.74 17.13 -5.89
C ASN A 70 -1.30 16.43 -7.13
N LEU A 71 -1.62 15.14 -7.05
CA LEU A 71 -2.19 14.38 -8.16
C LEU A 71 -3.59 14.89 -8.51
N ARG A 72 -4.46 15.09 -7.50
CA ARG A 72 -5.79 15.71 -7.68
C ARG A 72 -5.67 17.09 -8.34
N HIS A 73 -4.78 17.94 -7.84
CA HIS A 73 -4.60 19.29 -8.36
C HIS A 73 -4.10 19.30 -9.82
N LYS A 74 -3.08 18.50 -10.15
CA LYS A 74 -2.47 18.49 -11.48
C LYS A 74 -3.37 17.88 -12.56
N THR A 75 -4.18 16.88 -12.20
CA THR A 75 -4.91 16.06 -13.16
C THR A 75 -6.40 16.38 -13.20
N GLY A 76 -6.94 17.00 -12.14
CA GLY A 76 -8.38 17.22 -11.97
C GLY A 76 -9.19 15.93 -11.79
N LYS A 77 -8.52 14.78 -11.60
CA LYS A 77 -9.17 13.47 -11.51
C LYS A 77 -9.53 13.10 -10.07
N ILE A 78 -10.49 12.19 -9.94
CA ILE A 78 -10.79 11.55 -8.66
C ILE A 78 -9.59 10.66 -8.29
N VAL A 79 -9.08 10.85 -7.08
CA VAL A 79 -8.01 10.02 -6.52
C VAL A 79 -8.52 9.37 -5.24
N VAL A 80 -8.65 8.05 -5.24
CA VAL A 80 -8.93 7.22 -4.07
C VAL A 80 -7.71 7.24 -3.16
N ASP A 81 -7.95 7.60 -1.90
CA ASP A 81 -6.96 7.70 -0.83
C ASP A 81 -7.24 6.64 0.24
N PRO A 82 -6.57 5.48 0.18
CA PRO A 82 -6.71 4.43 1.19
C PRO A 82 -6.32 4.90 2.58
N THR A 83 -5.41 5.87 2.68
CA THR A 83 -4.88 6.36 3.95
C THR A 83 -5.88 7.24 4.70
N ALA A 84 -6.95 7.69 4.03
CA ALA A 84 -8.03 8.47 4.62
C ALA A 84 -9.07 7.59 5.35
N LEU A 85 -9.16 6.30 5.04
CA LEU A 85 -10.12 5.40 5.70
C LEU A 85 -9.63 5.08 7.13
N PRO A 86 -10.35 5.49 8.19
CA PRO A 86 -9.96 5.17 9.56
C PRO A 86 -10.05 3.66 9.82
N HIS A 87 -9.46 3.22 10.93
CA HIS A 87 -9.64 1.85 11.39
C HIS A 87 -11.13 1.52 11.55
N ILE A 88 -11.55 0.40 10.97
CA ILE A 88 -12.92 -0.10 11.06
C ILE A 88 -12.94 -1.25 12.08
N PRO A 89 -13.66 -1.11 13.21
CA PRO A 89 -13.73 -2.15 14.22
C PRO A 89 -14.18 -3.50 13.65
N GLY A 90 -13.47 -4.56 14.02
CA GLY A 90 -13.77 -5.92 13.56
C GLY A 90 -13.20 -6.30 12.20
N TRP A 91 -12.61 -5.36 11.45
CA TRP A 91 -11.94 -5.69 10.19
C TRP A 91 -10.58 -6.33 10.46
N THR A 92 -10.40 -7.53 9.92
CA THR A 92 -9.12 -8.21 9.85
C THR A 92 -8.27 -7.67 8.71
N GLN A 93 -6.98 -7.99 8.71
CA GLN A 93 -6.08 -7.72 7.56
C GLN A 93 -6.61 -8.32 6.24
N GLN A 94 -7.32 -9.44 6.30
CA GLN A 94 -7.93 -10.04 5.12
C GLN A 94 -9.10 -9.21 4.58
N ASP A 95 -9.92 -8.64 5.48
CA ASP A 95 -11.03 -7.76 5.10
C ASP A 95 -10.53 -6.49 4.41
N TRP A 96 -9.46 -5.89 4.94
CA TRP A 96 -8.79 -4.75 4.32
C TRP A 96 -8.30 -5.05 2.91
N ARG A 97 -7.60 -6.18 2.73
CA ARG A 97 -7.12 -6.61 1.41
C ARG A 97 -8.25 -6.90 0.44
N PHE A 98 -9.28 -7.62 0.89
CA PHE A 98 -10.44 -7.95 0.07
C PHE A 98 -11.16 -6.67 -0.37
N PHE A 99 -11.43 -5.74 0.56
CA PHE A 99 -12.08 -4.48 0.24
C PHE A 99 -11.30 -3.68 -0.82
N TRP A 100 -10.00 -3.47 -0.63
CA TRP A 100 -9.19 -2.70 -1.58
C TRP A 100 -8.99 -3.41 -2.91
N GLN A 101 -8.88 -4.75 -2.93
CA GLN A 101 -8.95 -5.52 -4.17
C GLN A 101 -10.23 -5.18 -4.94
N GLN A 102 -11.39 -5.26 -4.28
CA GLN A 102 -12.67 -4.98 -4.96
C GLN A 102 -12.71 -3.53 -5.47
N VAL A 103 -12.23 -2.56 -4.70
CA VAL A 103 -12.14 -1.16 -5.16
C VAL A 103 -11.30 -1.06 -6.42
N ILE A 104 -10.11 -1.66 -6.43
CA ILE A 104 -9.19 -1.65 -7.57
C ILE A 104 -9.81 -2.32 -8.79
N GLU A 105 -10.37 -3.52 -8.62
CA GLU A 105 -10.89 -4.32 -9.72
C GLU A 105 -12.11 -3.72 -10.41
N TYR A 106 -12.94 -2.96 -9.69
CA TYR A 106 -14.21 -2.44 -10.22
C TYR A 106 -14.20 -0.97 -10.62
N TYR A 107 -13.31 -0.15 -10.05
CA TYR A 107 -13.40 1.31 -10.23
C TYR A 107 -12.13 1.96 -10.74
N ILE A 108 -10.97 1.36 -10.49
CA ILE A 108 -9.69 2.04 -10.71
C ILE A 108 -9.24 1.84 -12.15
N THR A 109 -8.91 2.96 -12.81
CA THR A 109 -8.35 2.95 -14.16
C THR A 109 -6.86 3.23 -14.20
N THR A 110 -6.30 3.81 -13.13
CA THR A 110 -4.84 4.00 -12.98
C THR A 110 -4.43 3.88 -11.52
N ALA A 111 -3.35 3.15 -11.25
CA ALA A 111 -2.82 3.01 -9.90
C ALA A 111 -1.43 3.62 -9.76
N PHE A 112 -1.25 4.43 -8.72
CA PHE A 112 0.02 5.03 -8.33
C PHE A 112 0.52 4.35 -7.07
N PHE A 113 1.80 3.97 -7.08
CA PHE A 113 2.48 3.35 -5.96
C PHE A 113 3.48 4.34 -5.37
N ILE A 114 3.16 4.81 -4.16
CA ILE A 114 3.97 5.77 -3.41
C ILE A 114 5.31 5.12 -3.05
N ASN A 115 6.37 5.93 -2.92
CA ASN A 115 7.71 5.42 -2.69
C ASN A 115 7.75 4.41 -1.53
N ASP A 116 8.60 3.39 -1.69
CA ASP A 116 8.77 2.30 -0.74
C ASP A 116 7.58 1.35 -0.54
N TRP A 117 6.60 1.38 -1.46
CA TRP A 117 5.47 0.45 -1.48
C TRP A 117 5.86 -1.03 -1.41
N GLN A 118 7.00 -1.40 -2.01
CA GLN A 118 7.47 -2.80 -2.08
C GLN A 118 7.81 -3.42 -0.72
N TYR A 119 7.83 -2.61 0.34
CA TYR A 119 8.04 -3.05 1.73
C TYR A 119 6.72 -3.26 2.49
N SER A 120 5.56 -3.12 1.84
CA SER A 120 4.25 -3.28 2.47
C SER A 120 3.48 -4.44 1.86
N ASN A 121 3.02 -5.39 2.69
CA ASN A 121 2.14 -6.47 2.27
C ASN A 121 0.92 -5.95 1.49
N GLY A 122 0.28 -4.88 2.00
CA GLY A 122 -0.90 -4.28 1.38
C GLY A 122 -0.58 -3.75 -0.02
N CYS A 123 0.43 -2.90 -0.13
CA CYS A 123 0.80 -2.33 -1.43
C CYS A 123 1.29 -3.37 -2.44
N VAL A 124 2.05 -4.37 -2.00
CA VAL A 124 2.50 -5.45 -2.88
C VAL A 124 1.33 -6.24 -3.44
N TYR A 125 0.34 -6.52 -2.59
CA TYR A 125 -0.90 -7.16 -3.01
C TYR A 125 -1.70 -6.30 -3.99
N GLU A 126 -1.87 -5.01 -3.70
CA GLU A 126 -2.56 -4.06 -4.59
C GLU A 126 -1.86 -3.92 -5.95
N PHE A 127 -0.52 -3.97 -5.99
CA PHE A 127 0.25 -3.99 -7.23
C PHE A 127 -0.07 -5.24 -8.06
N TRP A 128 -0.10 -6.41 -7.42
CA TRP A 128 -0.51 -7.65 -8.08
C TRP A 128 -1.92 -7.59 -8.64
N VAL A 129 -2.88 -7.06 -7.87
CA VAL A 129 -4.27 -6.87 -8.35
C VAL A 129 -4.30 -5.97 -9.59
N ALA A 130 -3.57 -4.84 -9.56
CA ALA A 130 -3.50 -3.93 -10.70
C ALA A 130 -2.88 -4.58 -11.95
N GLN A 131 -1.74 -5.29 -11.80
CA GLN A 131 -1.09 -5.99 -12.91
C GLN A 131 -2.00 -7.08 -13.51
N LYS A 132 -2.63 -7.89 -12.65
CA LYS A 132 -3.55 -8.95 -13.07
C LYS A 132 -4.74 -8.43 -13.87
N LYS A 133 -5.18 -7.20 -13.61
CA LYS A 133 -6.28 -6.52 -14.34
C LYS A 133 -5.81 -5.72 -15.54
N GLY A 134 -4.51 -5.64 -15.80
CA GLY A 134 -3.96 -4.78 -16.85
C GLY A 134 -4.15 -3.29 -16.58
N ILE A 135 -4.34 -2.90 -15.31
CA ILE A 135 -4.46 -1.49 -14.91
C ILE A 135 -3.09 -0.82 -15.02
N PRO A 136 -2.94 0.30 -15.75
CA PRO A 136 -1.72 1.07 -15.79
C PRO A 136 -1.24 1.48 -14.39
N THR A 137 0.05 1.23 -14.14
CA THR A 137 0.70 1.49 -12.85
C THR A 137 1.84 2.50 -12.99
N PHE A 138 1.94 3.40 -12.01
CA PHE A 138 2.94 4.47 -12.00
C PHE A 138 3.61 4.60 -10.63
N SER A 139 4.84 5.10 -10.62
CA SER A 139 5.52 5.52 -9.39
C SER A 139 4.93 6.83 -8.84
N GLU A 140 5.34 7.21 -7.64
CA GLU A 140 5.10 8.53 -7.05
C GLU A 140 5.49 9.70 -7.97
N THR A 141 6.57 9.52 -8.74
CA THR A 141 7.07 10.49 -9.72
C THR A 141 6.38 10.40 -11.10
N GLN A 142 5.27 9.67 -11.17
CA GLN A 142 4.45 9.45 -12.36
C GLN A 142 5.20 8.76 -13.51
N GLN A 143 6.25 8.00 -13.18
CA GLN A 143 6.96 7.18 -14.16
C GLN A 143 6.26 5.82 -14.29
N PRO A 144 6.14 5.25 -15.50
CA PRO A 144 5.55 3.93 -15.67
C PRO A 144 6.24 2.87 -14.79
N LEU A 145 5.44 2.14 -14.02
CA LEU A 145 5.90 1.08 -13.13
C LEU A 145 5.39 -0.26 -13.65
N ASN A 146 6.05 -0.80 -14.68
CA ASN A 146 5.64 -2.08 -15.27
C ASN A 146 5.92 -3.30 -14.36
N LEU A 147 5.32 -4.45 -14.70
CA LEU A 147 5.48 -5.73 -14.02
C LEU A 147 6.94 -6.06 -13.68
N LYS A 148 7.84 -6.02 -14.69
CA LYS A 148 9.26 -6.35 -14.53
C LYS A 148 9.93 -5.45 -13.50
N THR A 149 9.68 -4.15 -13.54
CA THR A 149 10.22 -3.21 -12.56
C THR A 149 9.67 -3.48 -11.17
N GLY A 150 8.36 -3.72 -11.03
CA GLY A 150 7.73 -4.03 -9.75
C GLY A 150 8.28 -5.31 -9.12
N VAL A 151 8.36 -6.41 -9.88
CA VAL A 151 8.97 -7.69 -9.46
C VAL A 151 10.40 -7.49 -8.97
N ASN A 152 11.21 -6.70 -9.69
CA ASN A 152 12.58 -6.41 -9.28
C ASN A 152 12.66 -5.61 -7.97
N LEU A 153 11.75 -4.66 -7.75
CA LEU A 153 11.70 -3.88 -6.51
C LEU A 153 11.31 -4.76 -5.32
N ILE A 154 10.30 -5.61 -5.48
CA ILE A 154 9.85 -6.56 -4.45
C ILE A 154 10.98 -7.55 -4.10
N ASN A 155 11.62 -8.15 -5.11
CA ASN A 155 12.76 -9.04 -4.92
C ASN A 155 13.89 -8.40 -4.11
N LYS A 156 14.18 -7.11 -4.36
CA LYS A 156 15.20 -6.37 -3.61
C LYS A 156 14.77 -6.04 -2.17
N ALA A 157 13.48 -5.92 -1.89
CA ALA A 157 12.95 -5.61 -0.56
C ALA A 157 12.93 -6.83 0.38
N ILE A 158 12.64 -8.03 -0.15
CA ILE A 158 12.50 -9.27 0.63
C ILE A 158 13.67 -9.55 1.58
N PRO A 159 14.96 -9.47 1.16
CA PRO A 159 16.08 -9.73 2.07
C PRO A 159 16.08 -8.81 3.30
N ARG A 160 15.68 -7.56 3.11
CA ARG A 160 15.61 -6.57 4.20
C ARG A 160 14.43 -6.84 5.11
N LEU A 161 13.27 -7.20 4.54
CA LEU A 161 12.08 -7.61 5.30
C LEU A 161 12.37 -8.85 6.15
N LYS A 162 12.97 -9.91 5.57
CA LYS A 162 13.35 -11.14 6.30
C LYS A 162 14.21 -10.87 7.53
N LYS A 163 15.14 -9.94 7.43
CA LYS A 163 16.04 -9.59 8.53
C LYS A 163 15.32 -8.98 9.74
N ARG A 164 14.18 -8.30 9.54
CA ARG A 164 13.52 -7.47 10.58
C ARG A 164 12.10 -7.88 10.90
N GLU A 165 11.30 -8.21 9.90
CA GLU A 165 9.90 -8.64 10.04
C GLU A 165 9.76 -10.14 10.30
N GLY A 166 10.73 -10.94 9.88
CA GLY A 166 10.78 -12.38 10.14
C GLY A 166 9.80 -13.20 9.29
N ASN A 167 8.59 -12.71 9.02
CA ASN A 167 7.62 -13.35 8.13
C ASN A 167 7.44 -12.55 6.84
N THR A 168 7.95 -13.10 5.73
CA THR A 168 7.78 -12.57 4.37
C THR A 168 6.92 -13.46 3.48
N GLU A 169 6.33 -14.53 4.03
CA GLU A 169 5.65 -15.58 3.25
C GLU A 169 4.57 -15.00 2.35
N PHE A 170 3.82 -14.02 2.85
CA PHE A 170 2.78 -13.35 2.06
C PHE A 170 3.34 -12.59 0.86
N ILE A 171 4.38 -11.77 1.04
CA ILE A 171 5.00 -11.04 -0.09
C ILE A 171 5.64 -12.01 -1.06
N GLU A 172 6.28 -13.08 -0.57
CA GLU A 172 6.88 -14.11 -1.41
C GLU A 172 5.83 -14.86 -2.24
N GLN A 173 4.67 -15.17 -1.65
CA GLN A 173 3.55 -15.76 -2.38
C GLN A 173 3.02 -14.82 -3.46
N VAL A 174 2.80 -13.54 -3.13
CA VAL A 174 2.34 -12.54 -4.12
C VAL A 174 3.38 -12.34 -5.23
N LEU A 175 4.68 -12.39 -4.90
CA LEU A 175 5.76 -12.32 -5.89
C LEU A 175 5.71 -13.51 -6.85
N GLN A 176 5.53 -14.73 -6.36
CA GLN A 176 5.35 -15.91 -7.22
C GLN A 176 4.14 -15.78 -8.13
N ASP A 177 3.06 -15.14 -7.66
CA ASP A 177 1.87 -14.93 -8.47
C ASP A 177 2.04 -13.80 -9.49
N LEU A 178 2.86 -12.78 -9.20
CA LEU A 178 3.29 -11.76 -10.16
C LEU A 178 4.17 -12.36 -11.28
N GLU A 179 5.08 -13.27 -10.94
CA GLU A 179 5.99 -13.91 -11.89
C GLU A 179 5.29 -14.86 -12.88
N LYS A 180 4.01 -15.21 -12.61
CA LYS A 180 3.17 -16.03 -13.48
C LYS A 180 2.29 -15.21 -14.45
N LEU A 181 2.24 -13.89 -14.31
CA LEU A 181 1.50 -12.98 -15.20
C LEU A 181 2.27 -12.75 -16.51
#